data_AF-A0A1R0GRG3-F1
#
_entry.id   AF-A0A1R0GRG3-F1
#
_cell.length_a   1.000
_cell.length_b   1.000
_cell.length_c   1.000
_cell.angle_alpha   90.00
_cell.angle_beta   90.00
_cell.angle_gamma   90.00
#
_symmetry.space_group_name_H-M   'P 1'
#
loop_
_entity.id
_entity.type
_entity.pdbx_description
1 polymer ?
#
loop_
_entity_poly.entity_id
_entity_poly.type
_entity_poly.pdbx_seq_one_letter_code
_entity_poly.pdbx_strand_id
1 'polypeptide(L)'
;MATYKFRKSATYKGFAGVHQNLFSTMDEEFNRMRRRQVGPAFSKTGLDSVESIVNSICIDSFFNKLNRLTEAHNGSAEFNYFRYFRNAAADVIGELAFGESFHAIENDGHPVTVWVNSAMKNSILVSATPPSQKIKQYR
;
A
#
# COMPACT_ATOMS: atom_id res chain seq x y z
N MET A 1 -5.40 12.72 -6.16
CA MET A 1 -4.83 12.36 -7.48
C MET A 1 -4.63 13.61 -8.30
N ALA A 2 -3.65 13.68 -9.21
CA ALA A 2 -3.36 14.91 -9.94
C ALA A 2 -4.46 15.20 -10.98
N THR A 3 -4.99 16.42 -11.01
CA THR A 3 -5.91 16.92 -12.04
C THR A 3 -5.38 18.24 -12.58
N TYR A 4 -5.94 18.74 -13.69
CA TYR A 4 -5.61 20.07 -14.22
C TYR A 4 -5.63 21.15 -13.12
N LYS A 5 -6.71 21.15 -12.33
CA LYS A 5 -6.96 22.14 -11.29
C LYS A 5 -6.14 21.92 -10.01
N PHE A 6 -5.77 20.66 -9.72
CA PHE A 6 -5.06 20.28 -8.50
C PHE A 6 -3.86 19.38 -8.82
N ARG A 7 -2.75 20.02 -9.17
CA ARG A 7 -1.47 19.35 -9.40
C ARG A 7 -0.81 18.97 -8.08
N LYS A 8 -0.20 17.79 -8.03
CA LYS A 8 0.61 17.36 -6.87
C LYS A 8 1.88 18.21 -6.74
N SER A 9 2.37 18.36 -5.52
CA SER A 9 3.63 19.07 -5.25
C SER A 9 4.85 18.33 -5.83
N ALA A 10 5.95 19.05 -6.02
CA ALA A 10 7.20 18.48 -6.54
C ALA A 10 7.75 17.34 -5.66
N THR A 11 7.40 17.29 -4.38
CA THR A 11 7.75 16.22 -3.44
C THR A 11 7.32 14.84 -3.95
N TYR A 12 6.23 14.76 -4.72
CA TYR A 12 5.77 13.50 -5.30
C TYR A 12 6.72 12.89 -6.34
N LYS A 13 7.67 13.68 -6.89
CA LYS A 13 8.73 13.16 -7.77
C LYS A 13 9.61 12.12 -7.08
N GLY A 14 9.83 12.25 -5.76
CA GLY A 14 10.60 11.26 -4.98
C GLY A 14 9.99 9.86 -5.01
N PHE A 15 8.69 9.74 -5.34
CA PHE A 15 7.98 8.47 -5.44
C PHE A 15 7.92 7.90 -6.87
N ALA A 16 8.56 8.55 -7.86
CA ALA A 16 8.59 8.03 -9.22
C ALA A 16 9.38 6.71 -9.30
N GLY A 17 10.41 6.54 -8.47
CA GLY A 17 11.35 5.44 -8.66
C GLY A 17 12.06 5.59 -10.00
N VAL A 18 11.89 4.62 -10.91
CA VAL A 18 12.52 4.63 -12.24
C VAL A 18 11.67 5.36 -13.29
N HIS A 19 10.34 5.21 -13.25
CA HIS A 19 9.41 5.75 -14.24
C HIS A 19 8.17 6.38 -13.59
N GLN A 20 7.51 7.29 -14.29
CA GLN A 20 6.27 7.89 -13.82
C GLN A 20 5.20 6.81 -13.53
N ASN A 21 4.56 6.89 -12.37
CA ASN A 21 3.55 5.93 -11.92
C ASN A 21 2.28 6.65 -11.41
N LEU A 22 1.20 5.90 -11.17
CA LEU A 22 -0.10 6.46 -10.74
C LEU A 22 0.02 7.28 -9.43
N PHE A 23 0.92 6.89 -8.54
CA PHE A 23 1.12 7.56 -7.25
C PHE A 23 1.94 8.84 -7.37
N SER A 24 3.00 8.85 -8.18
CA SER A 24 3.94 9.98 -8.30
C SER A 24 3.57 10.99 -9.39
N THR A 25 2.78 10.58 -10.39
CA THR A 25 2.47 11.42 -11.55
C THR A 25 1.87 12.77 -11.18
N MET A 26 2.43 13.82 -11.77
CA MET A 26 1.86 15.17 -11.81
C MET A 26 1.25 15.52 -13.17
N ASP A 27 1.37 14.61 -14.14
CA ASP A 27 0.78 14.73 -15.47
C ASP A 27 -0.68 14.25 -15.40
N GLU A 28 -1.59 15.14 -15.79
CA GLU A 28 -3.02 14.88 -15.79
C GLU A 28 -3.44 13.80 -16.80
N GLU A 29 -2.91 13.85 -18.02
CA GLU A 29 -3.27 12.92 -19.09
C GLU A 29 -2.88 11.50 -18.68
N PHE A 30 -1.63 11.36 -18.21
CA PHE A 30 -1.13 10.09 -17.71
C PHE A 30 -1.93 9.60 -16.49
N ASN A 31 -2.26 10.50 -15.56
CA ASN A 31 -3.09 10.14 -14.40
C ASN A 31 -4.49 9.69 -14.82
N ARG A 32 -5.13 10.40 -15.76
CA ARG A 32 -6.47 10.07 -16.29
C ARG A 32 -6.45 8.70 -16.97
N MET A 33 -5.46 8.44 -17.81
CA MET A 33 -5.28 7.15 -18.48
C MET A 33 -5.12 6.00 -17.47
N ARG A 34 -4.20 6.12 -16.49
CA ARG A 34 -3.98 5.07 -15.48
C ARG A 34 -5.21 4.84 -14.60
N ARG A 35 -5.97 5.89 -14.26
CA ARG A 35 -7.22 5.76 -13.51
C ARG A 35 -8.28 4.98 -14.29
N ARG A 36 -8.39 5.21 -15.60
CA ARG A 36 -9.34 4.47 -16.44
C ARG A 36 -9.02 2.97 -16.48
N GLN A 37 -7.74 2.60 -16.43
CA GLN A 37 -7.32 1.20 -16.41
C GLN A 37 -7.73 0.46 -15.13
N VAL A 38 -7.57 1.10 -13.95
CA VAL A 38 -7.87 0.44 -12.66
C VAL A 38 -9.28 0.71 -12.15
N GLY A 39 -9.97 1.71 -12.70
CA GLY A 39 -11.28 2.18 -12.24
C GLY A 39 -12.35 1.10 -12.08
N PRO A 40 -12.51 0.14 -13.01
CA PRO A 40 -13.53 -0.90 -12.91
C PRO A 40 -13.44 -1.74 -11.62
N ALA A 41 -12.23 -2.04 -11.14
CA ALA A 41 -12.02 -2.79 -9.90
C ALA A 41 -12.54 -2.06 -8.65
N PHE A 42 -12.66 -0.73 -8.72
CA PHE A 42 -13.19 0.12 -7.66
C PHE A 42 -14.62 0.59 -7.91
N SER A 43 -15.32 -0.01 -8.90
CA SER A 43 -16.76 0.20 -9.08
C SER A 43 -17.54 -0.52 -7.97
N LYS A 44 -18.83 -0.18 -7.77
CA LYS A 44 -19.68 -0.89 -6.81
C LYS A 44 -19.64 -2.41 -7.04
N THR A 45 -19.89 -2.85 -8.27
CA THR A 45 -19.82 -4.27 -8.64
C THR A 45 -18.44 -4.90 -8.39
N GLY A 46 -17.36 -4.14 -8.62
CA GLY A 46 -16.00 -4.58 -8.29
C GLY A 46 -15.79 -4.77 -6.79
N LEU A 47 -16.25 -3.82 -5.98
CA LEU A 47 -16.16 -3.90 -4.51
C LEU A 47 -17.03 -5.02 -3.94
N ASP A 48 -18.26 -5.15 -4.43
CA ASP A 48 -19.19 -6.22 -4.04
C ASP A 48 -18.56 -7.61 -4.31
N SER A 49 -17.76 -7.74 -5.39
CA SER A 49 -17.10 -9.00 -5.75
C SER A 49 -15.97 -9.42 -4.82
N VAL A 50 -15.41 -8.50 -4.03
CA VAL A 50 -14.25 -8.76 -3.14
C VAL A 50 -14.60 -8.62 -1.65
N GLU A 51 -15.82 -8.21 -1.32
CA GLU A 51 -16.25 -7.95 0.06
C GLU A 51 -16.06 -9.17 0.97
N SER A 52 -16.45 -10.36 0.51
CA SER A 52 -16.29 -11.60 1.29
C SER A 52 -14.83 -11.93 1.58
N ILE A 53 -13.93 -11.68 0.62
CA ILE A 53 -12.49 -11.88 0.75
C ILE A 53 -11.93 -10.93 1.81
N VAL A 54 -12.26 -9.64 1.72
CA VAL A 54 -11.81 -8.62 2.68
C VAL A 54 -12.31 -8.94 4.08
N ASN A 55 -13.59 -9.33 4.22
CA ASN A 55 -14.16 -9.71 5.50
C ASN A 55 -13.45 -10.93 6.09
N SER A 56 -13.18 -11.97 5.28
CA SER A 56 -12.50 -13.16 5.80
C SER A 56 -11.09 -12.84 6.31
N ILE A 57 -10.31 -12.04 5.58
CA ILE A 57 -8.97 -11.63 6.00
C ILE A 57 -9.03 -10.73 7.24
N CYS A 58 -9.90 -9.72 7.25
CA CYS A 58 -9.91 -8.71 8.32
C CYS A 58 -10.62 -9.18 9.60
N ILE A 59 -11.55 -10.13 9.50
CA ILE A 59 -12.38 -10.58 10.61
C ILE A 59 -11.92 -11.98 11.04
N ASP A 60 -12.02 -12.98 10.16
CA ASP A 60 -11.77 -14.37 10.54
C ASP A 60 -10.31 -14.59 10.95
N SER A 61 -9.35 -14.12 10.15
CA SER A 61 -7.92 -14.25 10.49
C SER A 61 -7.57 -13.52 11.80
N PHE A 62 -8.28 -12.43 12.11
CA PHE A 62 -8.06 -11.69 13.35
C PHE A 62 -8.64 -12.40 14.56
N PHE A 63 -9.88 -12.89 14.48
CA PHE A 63 -10.46 -13.70 15.55
C PHE A 63 -9.61 -14.95 15.83
N ASN A 64 -9.13 -15.62 14.78
CA ASN A 64 -8.22 -16.74 14.92
C ASN A 64 -6.92 -16.36 15.65
N LYS A 65 -6.34 -15.19 15.34
CA LYS A 65 -5.17 -14.68 16.05
C LYS A 65 -5.47 -14.35 17.51
N LEU A 66 -6.58 -13.68 17.79
CA LEU A 66 -6.99 -13.33 19.15
C LEU A 66 -7.26 -14.57 20.00
N ASN A 67 -7.94 -15.58 19.46
CA ASN A 67 -8.19 -16.84 20.14
C ASN A 67 -6.87 -17.52 20.54
N ARG A 68 -5.91 -17.63 19.60
CA ARG A 68 -4.58 -18.19 19.88
C ARG A 68 -3.83 -17.41 20.97
N LEU A 69 -3.88 -16.08 20.94
CA LEU A 69 -3.26 -15.25 21.99
C LEU A 69 -3.93 -15.47 23.34
N THR A 70 -5.26 -15.53 23.36
CA THR A 70 -6.06 -15.72 24.58
C THR A 70 -5.78 -17.08 25.23
N GLU A 71 -5.70 -18.13 24.42
CA GLU A 71 -5.32 -19.48 24.86
C GLU A 71 -3.89 -19.52 25.42
N ALA A 72 -2.94 -18.81 24.78
CA ALA A 72 -1.55 -18.75 25.23
C ALA A 72 -1.35 -17.93 26.51
N HIS A 73 -2.20 -16.94 26.77
CA HIS A 73 -2.05 -15.97 27.86
C HIS A 73 -3.21 -16.04 28.88
N ASN A 74 -3.67 -17.26 29.16
CA ASN A 74 -4.55 -17.59 30.28
C ASN A 74 -5.85 -16.77 30.33
N GLY A 75 -6.47 -16.55 29.16
CA GLY A 75 -7.74 -15.82 29.03
C GLY A 75 -7.60 -14.32 28.74
N SER A 76 -6.37 -13.82 28.55
CA SER A 76 -6.12 -12.42 28.17
C SER A 76 -5.38 -12.35 26.83
N ALA A 77 -5.55 -11.28 26.06
CA ALA A 77 -4.81 -11.08 24.81
C ALA A 77 -4.30 -9.64 24.72
N GLU A 78 -3.01 -9.48 24.43
CA GLU A 78 -2.40 -8.20 24.12
C GLU A 78 -1.86 -8.24 22.70
N PHE A 79 -2.12 -7.19 21.91
CA PHE A 79 -1.59 -7.08 20.56
C PHE A 79 -1.37 -5.63 20.17
N ASN A 80 -0.44 -5.41 19.24
CA ASN A 80 -0.18 -4.09 18.68
C ASN A 80 -1.14 -3.81 17.50
N TYR A 81 -2.11 -2.93 17.71
CA TYR A 81 -3.11 -2.58 16.69
C TYR A 81 -2.49 -2.00 15.41
N PHE A 82 -1.42 -1.20 15.52
CA PHE A 82 -0.74 -0.62 14.36
C PHE A 82 -0.09 -1.72 13.51
N ARG A 83 0.55 -2.71 14.14
CA ARG A 83 1.12 -3.87 13.44
C ARG A 83 0.03 -4.72 12.81
N TYR A 84 -1.08 -4.93 13.53
CA TYR A 84 -2.23 -5.66 13.01
C TYR A 84 -2.81 -5.02 11.74
N PHE A 85 -3.18 -3.74 11.78
CA PHE A 85 -3.75 -3.07 10.60
C PHE A 85 -2.80 -3.01 9.41
N ARG A 86 -1.49 -2.83 9.67
CA ARG A 86 -0.47 -2.89 8.61
C ARG A 86 -0.42 -4.27 7.95
N ASN A 87 -0.50 -5.34 8.76
CA ASN A 87 -0.45 -6.71 8.26
C ASN A 87 -1.75 -7.09 7.53
N ALA A 88 -2.91 -6.68 8.06
CA ALA A 88 -4.20 -6.90 7.41
C ALA A 88 -4.28 -6.19 6.06
N ALA A 89 -3.81 -4.93 5.98
CA ALA A 89 -3.73 -4.23 4.70
C ALA A 89 -2.79 -4.93 3.71
N ALA A 90 -1.67 -5.50 4.19
CA ALA A 90 -0.77 -6.27 3.34
C ALA A 90 -1.47 -7.51 2.80
N ASP A 91 -2.13 -8.30 3.64
CA ASP A 91 -2.80 -9.54 3.25
C ASP A 91 -3.96 -9.27 2.27
N VAL A 92 -4.77 -8.24 2.52
CA VAL A 92 -5.82 -7.80 1.57
C VAL A 92 -5.21 -7.40 0.22
N ILE A 93 -4.11 -6.65 0.20
CA ILE A 93 -3.44 -6.29 -1.05
C ILE A 93 -2.85 -7.53 -1.73
N GLY A 94 -2.27 -8.45 -0.96
CA GLY A 94 -1.75 -9.74 -1.42
C GLY A 94 -2.82 -10.50 -2.21
N GLU A 95 -3.93 -10.78 -1.54
CA GLU A 95 -5.03 -11.55 -2.08
C GLU A 95 -5.65 -10.87 -3.31
N LEU A 96 -5.93 -9.57 -3.24
CA LEU A 96 -6.64 -8.86 -4.31
C LEU A 96 -5.77 -8.52 -5.53
N ALA A 97 -4.46 -8.29 -5.34
CA ALA A 97 -3.57 -7.89 -6.43
C ALA A 97 -2.76 -9.06 -7.02
N PHE A 98 -2.46 -10.08 -6.21
CA PHE A 98 -1.59 -11.20 -6.62
C PHE A 98 -2.29 -12.56 -6.54
N GLY A 99 -3.49 -12.64 -5.97
CA GLY A 99 -4.25 -13.88 -5.81
C GLY A 99 -3.76 -14.75 -4.65
N GLU A 100 -2.92 -14.20 -3.76
CA GLU A 100 -2.39 -14.91 -2.59
C GLU A 100 -2.06 -13.94 -1.45
N SER A 101 -2.54 -14.25 -0.25
CA SER A 101 -2.22 -13.58 0.99
C SER A 101 -0.72 -13.67 1.33
N PHE A 102 -0.18 -12.63 1.97
CA PHE A 102 1.18 -12.70 2.52
C PHE A 102 1.25 -13.40 3.88
N HIS A 103 0.09 -13.80 4.42
CA HIS A 103 -0.06 -14.39 5.75
C HIS A 103 0.58 -13.54 6.85
N ALA A 104 0.59 -12.21 6.68
CA ALA A 104 1.22 -11.26 7.57
C ALA A 104 0.48 -11.14 8.92
N ILE A 105 -0.85 -11.31 8.94
CA ILE A 105 -1.60 -11.32 10.21
C ILE A 105 -1.11 -12.47 11.09
N GLU A 106 -1.06 -13.68 10.52
CA GLU A 106 -0.71 -14.93 11.20
C GLU A 106 0.75 -14.95 11.64
N ASN A 107 1.66 -14.61 10.73
CA ASN A 107 3.10 -14.61 10.96
C ASN A 107 3.60 -13.34 11.67
N ASP A 108 2.67 -12.44 12.03
CA ASP A 108 2.96 -11.19 12.71
C ASP A 108 3.89 -10.22 11.95
N GLY A 109 3.98 -10.43 10.63
CA GLY A 109 4.67 -9.56 9.68
C GLY A 109 4.94 -10.28 8.37
N HIS A 110 5.39 -9.51 7.38
CA HIS A 110 5.90 -10.01 6.12
C HIS A 110 6.94 -9.02 5.56
N PRO A 111 8.02 -9.47 4.87
CA PRO A 111 9.05 -8.58 4.33
C PRO A 111 8.51 -7.41 3.49
N VAL A 112 7.38 -7.61 2.79
CA VAL A 112 6.72 -6.55 2.01
C VAL A 112 6.40 -5.31 2.84
N THR A 113 5.99 -5.47 4.11
CA THR A 113 5.66 -4.34 5.00
C THR A 113 6.90 -3.52 5.34
N VAL A 114 8.05 -4.17 5.46
CA VAL A 114 9.35 -3.53 5.67
C VAL A 114 9.78 -2.80 4.40
N TRP A 115 9.66 -3.44 3.24
CA TRP A 115 10.01 -2.83 1.95
C TRP A 115 9.17 -1.60 1.65
N VAL A 116 7.86 -1.62 1.91
CA VAL A 116 6.99 -0.46 1.75
C VAL A 116 7.43 0.70 2.65
N ASN A 117 7.75 0.42 3.92
CA ASN A 117 8.25 1.44 4.84
C ASN A 117 9.61 2.02 4.37
N SER A 118 10.52 1.16 3.91
CA SER A 118 11.80 1.57 3.37
C SER A 118 11.64 2.41 2.09
N ALA A 119 10.72 2.05 1.20
CA ALA A 119 10.42 2.81 0.00
C ALA A 119 9.85 4.21 0.34
N MET A 120 8.98 4.31 1.34
CA MET A 120 8.45 5.58 1.83
C MET A 120 9.54 6.48 2.43
N LYS A 121 10.48 5.90 3.19
CA LYS A 121 11.62 6.66 3.72
C LYS A 121 12.55 7.14 2.60
N ASN A 122 12.82 6.27 1.63
CA ASN A 122 13.69 6.59 0.49
C ASN A 122 13.11 7.72 -0.36
N SER A 123 11.80 7.71 -0.63
CA SER A 123 11.17 8.77 -1.43
C SER A 123 11.24 10.14 -0.75
N ILE A 124 11.09 10.19 0.58
CA ILE A 124 11.25 11.42 1.36
C ILE A 124 12.70 11.92 1.25
N LEU A 125 13.68 11.06 1.45
CA LEU A 125 15.10 11.41 1.33
C LEU A 125 15.43 11.98 -0.06
N VAL A 126 15.01 11.28 -1.12
CA VAL A 126 15.20 11.72 -2.52
C VAL A 126 14.52 13.07 -2.77
N SER A 127 13.34 13.30 -2.18
CA SER A 127 12.61 14.57 -2.34
C SER A 127 13.22 15.74 -1.56
N ALA A 128 13.91 15.46 -0.45
CA ALA A 128 14.54 16.47 0.41
C ALA A 128 15.95 16.86 -0.08
N THR A 129 16.63 15.96 -0.80
CA THR A 129 17.93 16.27 -1.40
C THR A 129 17.76 17.10 -2.68
N PRO A 130 18.50 18.21 -2.86
CA PRO A 130 18.50 18.96 -4.10
C PRO A 130 18.88 18.06 -5.29
N PRO A 131 18.30 18.27 -6.48
CA PRO A 131 18.61 17.44 -7.63
C PRO A 131 20.09 17.62 -8.01
N SER A 132 20.89 16.58 -7.82
CA SER A 132 22.23 16.45 -8.43
C SER A 132 22.17 16.34 -9.97
N GLN A 133 20.99 16.49 -10.57
CA GLN A 133 20.75 16.42 -12.02
C GLN A 133 21.19 17.66 -12.82
N LYS A 134 21.86 18.66 -12.22
CA LYS A 134 22.46 19.77 -12.99
C LYS A 134 23.77 19.42 -13.73
N ILE A 135 24.27 18.18 -13.66
CA ILE A 135 25.58 17.81 -14.25
C ILE A 135 25.49 17.11 -15.63
N LYS A 136 24.30 16.69 -16.10
CA LYS A 136 24.17 15.93 -17.37
C LYS A 136 23.59 16.68 -18.59
N GLN A 137 23.44 18.01 -18.54
CA GLN A 137 22.95 18.79 -19.69
C GLN A 137 24.05 19.50 -20.52
N TYR A 138 25.33 19.21 -20.28
CA TYR A 138 26.42 19.62 -21.17
C TYR A 138 27.19 18.39 -21.63
N ARG A 139 26.73 17.77 -22.73
CA ARG A 139 27.53 17.01 -23.69
C ARG A 139 26.70 16.76 -24.94
#